data_AF-A0A8T3C1W3-F1
#
_entry.id   AF-A0A8T3C1W3-F1
#
_cell.length_a   1.000
_cell.length_b   1.000
_cell.length_c   1.000
_cell.angle_alpha   90.00
_cell.angle_beta   90.00
_cell.angle_gamma   90.00
#
_symmetry.space_group_name_H-M   'P 1'
#
loop_
_entity.id
_entity.type
_entity.pdbx_description
1 polymer ?
#
loop_
_entity_poly.entity_id
_entity_poly.type
_entity_poly.pdbx_seq_one_letter_code
_entity_poly.pdbx_strand_id
1 'polypeptide(L)'
;MESTPREINATMLEKGLCELEGVIAIHELHIWAITVGKVLLACHVTITPEANADDVLDKVIGYIKREYNISHVTIQIERQY
;
A
#
# COMPACT_ATOMS: atom_id res chain seq x y z
N MET A 1 -20.18 -6.48 5.50
CA MET A 1 -19.87 -5.28 4.69
C MET A 1 -18.60 -4.69 5.24
N GLU A 2 -17.48 -4.89 4.54
CA GLU A 2 -16.19 -4.30 4.89
C GLU A 2 -16.10 -2.97 4.17
N SER A 3 -16.39 -1.88 4.88
CA SER A 3 -16.26 -0.54 4.32
C SER A 3 -14.86 0.01 4.61
N THR A 4 -14.28 0.69 3.64
CA THR A 4 -13.07 1.49 3.84
C THR A 4 -13.28 2.45 5.01
N PRO A 5 -12.38 2.46 6.02
CA PRO A 5 -12.50 3.35 7.16
C PRO A 5 -12.57 4.81 6.71
N ARG A 6 -13.52 5.59 7.23
CA ARG A 6 -13.76 6.98 6.80
C ARG A 6 -12.56 7.91 6.98
N GLU A 7 -11.65 7.52 7.86
CA GLU A 7 -10.43 8.26 8.20
C GLU A 7 -9.33 8.09 7.13
N ILE A 8 -9.43 7.07 6.26
CA ILE A 8 -8.42 6.78 5.25
C ILE A 8 -8.91 7.23 3.87
N ASN A 9 -8.20 8.21 3.31
CA ASN A 9 -8.38 8.60 1.91
C ASN A 9 -7.54 7.66 1.02
N ALA A 10 -8.18 6.63 0.48
CA ALA A 10 -7.53 5.63 -0.37
C ALA A 10 -6.85 6.25 -1.60
N THR A 11 -7.45 7.28 -2.21
CA THR A 11 -6.86 7.98 -3.37
C THR A 11 -5.57 8.72 -3.02
N MET A 12 -5.50 9.34 -1.83
CA MET A 12 -4.26 9.99 -1.39
C MET A 12 -3.17 8.97 -1.04
N LEU A 13 -3.58 7.84 -0.44
CA LEU A 13 -2.66 6.75 -0.12
C LEU A 13 -2.04 6.17 -1.39
N GLU A 14 -2.89 5.86 -2.38
CA GLU A 14 -2.47 5.35 -3.68
C GLU A 14 -1.49 6.31 -4.37
N LYS A 15 -1.83 7.61 -4.41
CA LYS A 15 -0.96 8.63 -5.00
C LYS A 15 0.41 8.70 -4.33
N GLY A 16 0.46 8.76 -2.99
CA GLY A 16 1.75 8.83 -2.30
C GLY A 16 2.56 7.54 -2.40
N LEU A 17 1.91 6.38 -2.53
CA LEU A 17 2.63 5.14 -2.88
C LEU A 17 3.23 5.19 -4.29
N CYS A 18 2.51 5.74 -5.27
CA CYS A 18 3.03 5.93 -6.63
C CYS A 18 4.16 6.97 -6.73
N GLU A 19 4.36 7.81 -5.71
CA GLU A 19 5.49 8.74 -5.62
C GLU A 19 6.78 8.08 -5.09
N LEU A 20 6.69 6.84 -4.58
CA LEU A 20 7.87 6.10 -4.14
C LEU A 20 8.71 5.65 -5.32
N GLU A 21 10.02 5.90 -5.23
CA GLU A 21 10.99 5.46 -6.24
C GLU A 21 10.90 3.95 -6.49
N GLY A 22 10.76 3.59 -7.76
CA GLY A 22 10.65 2.21 -8.22
C GLY A 22 9.21 1.69 -8.31
N VAL A 23 8.21 2.42 -7.82
CA VAL A 23 6.79 2.09 -7.97
C VAL A 23 6.25 2.67 -9.28
N ILE A 24 5.55 1.84 -10.06
CA ILE A 24 4.88 2.22 -11.31
C ILE A 24 3.38 2.45 -11.05
N ALA A 25 2.74 1.51 -10.36
CA ALA A 25 1.31 1.52 -10.13
C ALA A 25 0.93 0.72 -8.88
N ILE A 26 -0.21 1.09 -8.30
CA ILE A 26 -0.89 0.34 -7.26
C ILE A 26 -2.21 -0.16 -7.82
N HIS A 27 -2.54 -1.42 -7.59
CA HIS A 27 -3.81 -2.01 -7.99
C HIS A 27 -4.37 -2.93 -6.91
N GLU A 28 -5.65 -3.25 -7.01
CA GLU A 28 -6.38 -4.06 -6.02
C GLU A 28 -6.17 -3.54 -4.57
N LEU A 29 -6.19 -2.21 -4.39
CA LEU A 29 -6.04 -1.59 -3.07
C LEU A 29 -7.30 -1.81 -2.23
N HIS A 30 -7.18 -2.69 -1.24
CA HIS A 30 -8.20 -3.01 -0.27
C HIS A 30 -7.81 -2.48 1.11
N ILE A 31 -8.74 -1.81 1.77
CA ILE A 31 -8.57 -1.28 3.13
C ILE A 31 -9.83 -1.59 3.93
N TRP A 32 -9.68 -2.23 5.08
CA TRP A 32 -10.80 -2.61 5.93
C TRP A 32 -10.45 -2.44 7.41
N ALA A 33 -11.47 -2.28 8.25
CA ALA A 33 -11.31 -2.29 9.71
C ALA A 33 -11.99 -3.52 10.31
N ILE A 34 -11.26 -4.25 11.16
CA ILE A 34 -11.84 -5.36 11.95
C ILE A 34 -12.54 -4.83 13.20
N THR A 35 -11.98 -3.77 13.80
CA THR A 35 -12.47 -3.08 14.98
C THR A 35 -11.98 -1.63 14.94
N VAL A 36 -12.53 -0.76 15.80
CA VAL A 36 -12.12 0.65 15.90
C VAL A 36 -10.61 0.73 16.12
N GLY A 37 -9.93 1.50 15.27
CA GLY A 37 -8.48 1.68 15.31
C GLY A 37 -7.64 0.51 14.79
N LYS A 38 -8.24 -0.62 14.38
CA LYS A 38 -7.51 -1.74 13.77
C LYS A 38 -7.83 -1.85 12.29
N VAL A 39 -7.06 -1.11 11.50
CA VAL A 39 -7.12 -1.08 10.04
C VAL A 39 -6.14 -2.10 9.45
N LEU A 40 -6.55 -2.74 8.37
CA LEU A 40 -5.75 -3.65 7.56
C LEU A 40 -5.76 -3.16 6.11
N LEU A 41 -4.68 -3.46 5.39
CA LEU A 41 -4.52 -3.10 4.00
C LEU A 41 -3.93 -4.27 3.21
N ALA A 42 -4.45 -4.51 2.02
CA ALA A 42 -3.80 -5.33 1.02
C ALA A 42 -3.76 -4.59 -0.31
N CYS A 43 -2.66 -4.70 -1.05
CA CYS A 43 -2.57 -4.19 -2.40
C CYS A 43 -1.49 -4.90 -3.21
N HIS A 44 -1.52 -4.68 -4.51
CA HIS A 44 -0.47 -5.07 -5.42
C HIS A 44 0.30 -3.84 -5.87
N VAL A 45 1.61 -3.98 -5.98
CA VAL A 45 2.55 -2.92 -6.36
C VAL A 45 3.30 -3.37 -7.59
N THR A 46 3.05 -2.74 -8.72
CA THR A 46 3.89 -2.91 -9.91
C THR A 46 5.16 -2.07 -9.74
N ILE A 47 6.32 -2.71 -9.89
CA ILE A 47 7.63 -2.05 -9.80
C ILE A 47 8.34 -2.00 -11.15
N THR A 48 9.30 -1.10 -11.29
CA THR A 48 10.18 -1.07 -12.47
C THR A 48 11.02 -2.35 -12.58
N PRO A 49 11.39 -2.79 -13.79
CA PRO A 49 12.18 -4.01 -13.97
C PRO A 49 13.51 -4.02 -13.20
N GLU A 50 14.13 -2.85 -13.04
CA GLU A 50 15.43 -2.66 -12.39
C GLU A 50 15.34 -2.48 -10.87
N ALA A 51 14.14 -2.28 -10.32
CA ALA A 51 13.97 -2.07 -8.89
C ALA A 51 14.20 -3.36 -8.09
N ASN A 52 14.84 -3.20 -6.93
CA ASN A 52 14.92 -4.26 -5.92
C ASN A 52 13.56 -4.40 -5.23
N ALA A 53 12.98 -5.60 -5.31
CA ALA A 53 11.64 -5.87 -4.77
C ALA A 53 11.58 -5.73 -3.24
N ASP A 54 12.63 -6.14 -2.52
CA ASP A 54 12.66 -6.07 -1.05
C ASP A 54 12.79 -4.61 -0.59
N ASP A 55 13.62 -3.81 -1.27
CA ASP A 55 13.76 -2.39 -0.96
C ASP A 55 12.45 -1.62 -1.20
N VAL A 56 11.73 -1.92 -2.29
CA VAL A 56 10.43 -1.31 -2.57
C VAL A 56 9.39 -1.76 -1.55
N LEU A 57 9.37 -3.05 -1.20
CA LEU A 57 8.46 -3.59 -0.18
C LEU A 57 8.65 -2.86 1.17
N ASP A 58 9.90 -2.67 1.60
CA ASP A 58 10.21 -1.95 2.83
C ASP A 58 9.80 -0.47 2.77
N LYS A 59 10.03 0.21 1.62
CA LYS A 59 9.58 1.59 1.40
C LYS A 59 8.06 1.71 1.50
N VAL A 60 7.32 0.81 0.85
CA VAL A 60 5.85 0.77 0.84
C VAL A 60 5.30 0.52 2.24
N ILE A 61 5.77 -0.50 2.94
CA ILE A 61 5.36 -0.81 4.33
C ILE A 61 5.67 0.37 5.23
N GLY A 62 6.88 0.95 5.11
CA GLY A 62 7.31 2.10 5.90
C GLY A 62 6.45 3.34 5.67
N TYR A 63 6.11 3.65 4.42
CA TYR A 63 5.21 4.75 4.07
C TYR A 63 3.82 4.56 4.68
N ILE A 64 3.20 3.41 4.46
CA ILE A 64 1.85 3.10 4.97
C ILE A 64 1.81 3.20 6.51
N LYS A 65 2.84 2.69 7.18
CA LYS A 65 2.94 2.75 8.64
C LYS A 65 3.11 4.19 9.15
N ARG A 66 3.96 5.00 8.53
CA ARG A 66 4.24 6.38 9.00
C ARG A 66 3.07 7.32 8.74
N GLU A 67 2.50 7.29 7.54
CA GLU A 67 1.50 8.28 7.13
C GLU A 67 0.08 7.91 7.56
N TYR A 68 -0.23 6.61 7.68
CA TYR A 68 -1.59 6.13 7.95
C TYR A 68 -1.69 5.28 9.23
N ASN A 69 -0.58 5.01 9.93
CA ASN A 69 -0.53 4.18 11.14
C ASN A 69 -1.12 2.75 10.94
N ILE A 70 -1.06 2.22 9.71
CA ILE A 70 -1.52 0.86 9.39
C ILE A 70 -0.32 -0.08 9.47
N SER A 71 -0.34 -1.00 10.44
CA SER A 71 0.76 -1.95 10.66
C SER A 71 0.49 -3.36 10.12
N HIS A 72 -0.78 -3.70 9.87
CA HIS A 72 -1.18 -4.99 9.32
C HIS A 72 -1.40 -4.85 7.82
N VAL A 73 -0.36 -5.14 7.04
CA VAL A 73 -0.38 -4.99 5.58
C VAL A 73 0.06 -6.27 4.88
N THR A 74 -0.56 -6.56 3.74
CA THR A 74 -0.14 -7.63 2.82
C THR A 74 0.11 -7.00 1.45
N ILE A 75 1.34 -7.08 0.95
CA ILE A 75 1.75 -6.42 -0.29
C ILE A 75 2.25 -7.48 -1.26
N GLN A 76 1.67 -7.53 -2.46
CA GLN A 76 2.18 -8.34 -3.55
C GLN A 76 3.02 -7.46 -4.48
N ILE A 77 4.31 -7.78 -4.65
CA ILE A 77 5.18 -7.11 -5.62
C ILE A 77 5.03 -7.81 -6.97
N GLU A 78 4.82 -7.01 -8.02
CA GLU A 78 4.72 -7.47 -9.40
C GLU A 78 5.72 -6.70 -10.28
N ARG A 79 6.15 -7.32 -11.38
CA ARG A 79 7.01 -6.66 -12.38
C ARG A 79 6.24 -6.46 -13.66
N GLN A 80 6.40 -5.29 -14.26
CA GLN A 80 5.94 -5.06 -15.62
C GLN A 80 6.86 -5.84 -16.58
N TYR A 81 6.29 -6.76 -17.36
CA TYR A 81 6.96 -7.48 -18.43
C TYR A 81 6.84 -6.75 -19.76
#